data_AF-A0A8T5AG30-F1
#
_entry.id   AF-A0A8T5AG30-F1
#
_cell.length_a   1.000
_cell.length_b   1.000
_cell.length_c   1.000
_cell.angle_alpha   90.00
_cell.angle_beta   90.00
_cell.angle_gamma   90.00
#
_symmetry.space_group_name_H-M   'P 1'
#
loop_
_entity.id
_entity.type
_entity.pdbx_description
1 polymer ?
#
loop_
_entity_poly.entity_id
_entity_poly.type
_entity_poly.pdbx_seq_one_letter_code
_entity_poly.pdbx_strand_id
1 'polypeptide(L)'
;MGRCRICGLTSRLISDGLGLCLQCIREKPDEALQESLKAHAESRSRFGLPLFPPKDPEGIACGICMNKCQIGPGKRGFCGLVTNIDGRLIRFGGTPEKGILEWYYDPLPTNCVAWWFCAGCTGLGYPKYAYRQGAEVGYSNLAVFYGACLPEYEKLFAIIYDKPTIISIGKLVTGILKEDNADDVSFTPFILSRPRTSIKVAGLDNNCKIKYAPVSRVSRRWFDGRLIKITLGIGCTLHVTPDHPMLVLQQNKFAVINADQLNIGDYVPIAKRLPNPTQDADELDLAKLKTKDSDRKVIVGLPNIDSQKICFQRLKVRPSHPTNFLSYLIESDVHPIKVKRVDSIPYKGYVFDLEVNDPNAPLATFMLASGVFIHNCSFDCLFCQNWHYRALSSRLQPVISAESLAAKSHARVSCICYFGGDPSPQMPHALRTSEIALEKAKEEGRLLRICWESNGYMNEAFTERAARLSFESGGTVKFDIKTFNETLNQVLCGVSNKPTLENFRRIGEKFFRERLEPPVLTASTLLIPGYIDAEEVGQIANFLAHIDSKIPYTLLAFYPQYIMYDLPTTSRQLAHECLEAAKKAGLEQVRIGNIHLLS
;
A
#
# COMPACT_ATOMS: atom_id res chain seq x y z
N MET A 1 -3.97 4.19 -27.59
CA MET A 1 -4.36 5.56 -27.98
C MET A 1 -5.86 5.56 -27.85
N GLY A 2 -6.37 6.04 -26.73
CA GLY A 2 -7.78 5.92 -26.40
C GLY A 2 -8.68 6.48 -27.49
N ARG A 3 -9.75 5.75 -27.75
CA ARG A 3 -10.84 6.17 -28.62
C ARG A 3 -12.07 6.50 -27.77
N CYS A 4 -12.63 7.69 -27.98
CA CYS A 4 -13.90 8.05 -27.35
C CYS A 4 -15.04 7.21 -27.96
N ARG A 5 -15.79 6.49 -27.11
CA ARG A 5 -16.91 5.63 -27.50
C ARG A 5 -18.13 6.42 -28.00
N ILE A 6 -18.18 7.74 -27.74
CA ILE A 6 -19.26 8.65 -28.12
C ILE A 6 -18.98 9.30 -29.49
N CYS A 7 -17.93 10.11 -29.62
CA CYS A 7 -17.63 10.85 -30.86
C CYS A 7 -16.63 10.15 -31.79
N GLY A 8 -16.07 9.01 -31.39
CA GLY A 8 -15.11 8.25 -32.19
C GLY A 8 -13.68 8.84 -32.25
N LEU A 9 -13.44 10.02 -31.68
CA LEU A 9 -12.14 10.70 -31.60
C LEU A 9 -11.07 9.79 -30.97
N THR A 10 -9.89 9.73 -31.58
CA THR A 10 -8.76 8.91 -31.11
C THR A 10 -7.57 9.79 -30.73
N SER A 11 -7.02 9.64 -29.52
CA SER A 11 -5.97 10.52 -28.98
C SER A 11 -5.00 9.79 -28.05
N ARG A 12 -3.88 10.44 -27.70
CA ARG A 12 -3.01 10.05 -26.56
C ARG A 12 -3.49 10.63 -25.22
N LEU A 13 -4.46 11.54 -25.26
CA LEU A 13 -5.08 12.20 -24.11
C LEU A 13 -6.47 11.64 -23.77
N ILE A 14 -6.83 10.50 -24.36
CA ILE A 14 -8.00 9.70 -24.00
C ILE A 14 -7.45 8.39 -23.45
N SER A 15 -7.95 7.94 -22.29
CA SER A 15 -7.62 6.63 -21.75
C SER A 15 -8.43 5.55 -22.46
N ASP A 16 -7.77 4.50 -22.96
CA ASP A 16 -8.38 3.30 -23.55
C ASP A 16 -9.33 2.60 -22.56
N GLY A 17 -8.99 2.57 -21.26
CA GLY A 17 -9.83 1.98 -20.21
C GLY A 17 -11.13 2.76 -19.97
N LEU A 18 -11.05 4.08 -19.87
CA LEU A 18 -12.24 4.94 -19.70
C LEU A 18 -13.06 5.05 -20.99
N GLY A 19 -12.41 5.27 -22.14
CA GLY A 19 -13.04 5.38 -23.46
C GLY A 19 -13.86 6.65 -23.67
N LEU A 20 -13.55 7.75 -22.98
CA LEU A 20 -14.25 9.04 -23.07
C LEU A 20 -13.26 10.20 -23.17
N CYS A 21 -13.57 11.22 -23.96
CA CYS A 21 -12.81 12.49 -24.00
C CYS A 21 -13.52 13.58 -23.18
N LEU A 22 -12.77 14.57 -22.68
CA LEU A 22 -13.31 15.67 -21.88
C LEU A 22 -14.45 16.43 -22.57
N GLN A 23 -14.36 16.66 -23.88
CA GLN A 23 -15.41 17.34 -24.63
C GLN A 23 -16.75 16.61 -24.51
N CYS A 24 -16.81 15.30 -24.78
CA CYS A 24 -18.06 14.56 -24.63
C CYS A 24 -18.51 14.42 -23.16
N ILE A 25 -17.60 14.49 -22.19
CA ILE A 25 -17.96 14.52 -20.76
C ILE A 25 -18.65 15.85 -20.39
N ARG A 26 -18.21 16.98 -20.97
CA ARG A 26 -18.82 18.30 -20.75
C ARG A 26 -20.10 18.52 -21.58
N GLU A 27 -20.11 18.10 -22.85
CA GLU A 27 -21.22 18.36 -23.81
C GLU A 27 -22.34 17.31 -23.80
N LYS A 28 -22.03 16.05 -23.46
CA LYS A 28 -22.95 14.90 -23.50
C LYS A 28 -22.94 14.14 -22.16
N PRO A 29 -23.33 14.80 -21.05
CA PRO A 29 -23.11 14.28 -19.71
C PRO A 29 -23.80 12.92 -19.47
N ASP A 30 -25.04 12.73 -19.94
CA ASP A 30 -25.76 11.48 -19.73
C ASP A 30 -25.14 10.29 -20.48
N GLU A 31 -24.73 10.48 -21.74
CA GLU A 31 -24.00 9.45 -22.51
C GLU A 31 -22.65 9.11 -21.83
N ALA A 32 -21.92 10.13 -21.39
CA ALA A 32 -20.63 9.96 -20.71
C ALA A 32 -20.78 9.24 -19.36
N LEU A 33 -21.84 9.52 -18.60
CA LEU A 33 -22.16 8.81 -17.36
C LEU A 33 -22.48 7.33 -17.64
N GLN A 34 -23.34 7.02 -18.60
CA GLN A 34 -23.67 5.62 -18.91
C GLN A 34 -22.46 4.81 -19.39
N GLU A 35 -21.55 5.39 -20.16
CA GLU A 35 -20.31 4.73 -20.56
C GLU A 35 -19.30 4.56 -19.41
N SER A 36 -19.22 5.51 -18.47
CA SER A 36 -18.29 5.40 -17.33
C SER A 36 -18.71 4.34 -16.31
N LEU A 37 -20.01 4.05 -16.16
CA LEU A 37 -20.52 2.97 -15.31
C LEU A 37 -19.83 1.63 -15.58
N LYS A 38 -19.44 1.36 -16.83
CA LYS A 38 -18.74 0.12 -17.23
C LYS A 38 -17.35 0.04 -16.59
N ALA A 39 -16.57 1.12 -16.66
CA ALA A 39 -15.23 1.20 -16.08
C ALA A 39 -15.27 1.13 -14.53
N HIS A 40 -16.29 1.74 -13.91
CA HIS A 40 -16.52 1.66 -12.46
C HIS A 40 -16.98 0.27 -12.01
N ALA A 41 -17.88 -0.38 -12.76
CA ALA A 41 -18.28 -1.76 -12.50
C ALA A 41 -17.09 -2.74 -12.63
N GLU A 42 -16.26 -2.60 -13.66
CA GLU A 42 -15.05 -3.41 -13.83
C GLU A 42 -14.03 -3.14 -12.71
N SER A 43 -13.77 -1.87 -12.40
CA SER A 43 -12.90 -1.43 -11.30
C SER A 43 -13.25 -2.13 -9.98
N ARG A 44 -14.54 -2.28 -9.68
CA ARG A 44 -15.00 -2.70 -8.35
C ARG A 44 -15.34 -4.18 -8.25
N SER A 45 -15.78 -4.81 -9.35
CA SER A 45 -15.99 -6.26 -9.42
C SER A 45 -14.68 -7.05 -9.21
N ARG A 46 -13.54 -6.53 -9.69
CA ARG A 46 -12.18 -7.03 -9.43
C ARG A 46 -11.84 -7.25 -7.94
N PHE A 47 -12.61 -6.65 -7.02
CA PHE A 47 -12.42 -6.76 -5.57
C PHE A 47 -13.64 -7.36 -4.82
N GLY A 48 -14.67 -7.81 -5.54
CA GLY A 48 -15.92 -8.28 -4.92
C GLY A 48 -16.66 -7.19 -4.14
N LEU A 49 -16.52 -5.93 -4.55
CA LEU A 49 -17.18 -4.79 -3.91
C LEU A 49 -18.47 -4.40 -4.65
N PRO A 50 -19.47 -3.81 -3.97
CA PRO A 50 -20.68 -3.31 -4.63
C PRO A 50 -20.32 -2.34 -5.74
N LEU A 51 -20.83 -2.57 -6.95
CA LEU A 51 -20.44 -1.82 -8.16
C LEU A 51 -20.69 -0.31 -8.02
N PHE A 52 -21.84 0.05 -7.43
CA PHE A 52 -22.27 1.42 -7.18
C PHE A 52 -22.68 1.58 -5.71
N PRO A 53 -22.81 2.81 -5.18
CA PRO A 53 -23.33 3.04 -3.84
C PRO A 53 -24.75 2.43 -3.71
N PRO A 54 -24.99 1.52 -2.75
CA PRO A 54 -26.31 0.91 -2.55
C PRO A 54 -27.40 1.97 -2.31
N LYS A 55 -28.50 1.86 -3.04
CA LYS A 55 -29.71 2.70 -2.94
C LYS A 55 -30.97 1.82 -2.86
N ASP A 56 -30.87 0.74 -2.09
CA ASP A 56 -31.97 -0.21 -1.91
C ASP A 56 -33.14 0.48 -1.16
N PRO A 57 -34.39 0.49 -1.69
CA PRO A 57 -35.51 1.18 -1.05
C PRO A 57 -35.86 0.63 0.35
N GLU A 58 -35.61 -0.66 0.59
CA GLU A 58 -35.80 -1.32 1.89
C GLU A 58 -34.48 -1.43 2.68
N GLY A 59 -33.42 -0.76 2.19
CA GLY A 59 -32.09 -0.78 2.77
C GLY A 59 -31.91 0.16 3.96
N ILE A 60 -31.04 -0.25 4.88
CA ILE A 60 -30.75 0.52 6.10
C ILE A 60 -29.65 1.56 5.81
N ALA A 61 -29.87 2.79 6.28
CA ALA A 61 -28.98 3.92 6.08
C ALA A 61 -27.63 3.76 6.82
N CYS A 62 -26.53 3.76 6.07
CA CYS A 62 -25.19 3.53 6.63
C CYS A 62 -24.64 4.70 7.46
N GLY A 63 -25.04 5.94 7.17
CA GLY A 63 -24.68 7.17 7.90
C GLY A 63 -23.22 7.67 7.81
N ILE A 64 -22.22 6.82 7.53
CA ILE A 64 -20.79 7.17 7.72
C ILE A 64 -20.22 8.18 6.72
N CYS A 65 -20.60 8.10 5.45
CA CYS A 65 -20.05 8.92 4.37
C CYS A 65 -21.14 9.35 3.37
N MET A 66 -20.85 10.37 2.57
CA MET A 66 -21.83 11.06 1.71
C MET A 66 -22.32 10.23 0.51
N ASN A 67 -21.80 9.00 0.35
CA ASN A 67 -22.45 7.95 -0.43
C ASN A 67 -23.87 7.60 0.08
N LYS A 68 -24.21 7.92 1.34
CA LYS A 68 -25.53 7.72 1.97
C LYS A 68 -26.17 6.36 1.65
N CYS A 69 -25.36 5.30 1.72
CA CYS A 69 -25.75 3.96 1.26
C CYS A 69 -26.98 3.45 2.00
N GLN A 70 -28.03 3.08 1.27
CA GLN A 70 -29.15 2.27 1.75
C GLN A 70 -28.84 0.80 1.45
N ILE A 71 -28.54 0.03 2.49
CA ILE A 71 -27.99 -1.32 2.35
C ILE A 71 -29.11 -2.34 2.59
N GLY A 72 -29.62 -2.95 1.52
CA GLY A 72 -30.63 -4.01 1.59
C GLY A 72 -30.14 -5.29 2.28
N PRO A 73 -31.05 -6.19 2.72
CA PRO A 73 -30.70 -7.44 3.39
C PRO A 73 -29.65 -8.28 2.65
N GLY A 74 -28.64 -8.76 3.38
CA GLY A 74 -27.51 -9.52 2.84
C GLY A 74 -26.53 -8.72 1.96
N LYS A 75 -26.79 -7.43 1.68
CA LYS A 75 -25.90 -6.58 0.86
C LYS A 75 -24.84 -5.89 1.72
N ARG A 76 -23.78 -5.41 1.05
CA ARG A 76 -22.67 -4.64 1.67
C ARG A 76 -22.73 -3.18 1.27
N GLY A 77 -22.26 -2.28 2.13
CA GLY A 77 -22.05 -0.87 1.81
C GLY A 77 -20.89 -0.65 0.84
N PHE A 78 -20.85 0.53 0.19
CA PHE A 78 -19.89 0.82 -0.89
C PHE A 78 -18.41 0.64 -0.51
N CYS A 79 -18.04 0.89 0.75
CA CYS A 79 -16.67 0.68 1.25
C CYS A 79 -16.33 -0.79 1.60
N GLY A 80 -17.28 -1.72 1.50
CA GLY A 80 -17.14 -3.14 1.87
C GLY A 80 -17.11 -3.44 3.37
N LEU A 81 -16.87 -2.45 4.24
CA LEU A 81 -16.66 -2.62 5.69
C LEU A 81 -17.93 -2.85 6.52
N VAL A 82 -19.12 -2.89 5.89
CA VAL A 82 -20.41 -2.97 6.57
C VAL A 82 -21.40 -3.78 5.73
N THR A 83 -22.17 -4.64 6.38
CA THR A 83 -23.15 -5.55 5.77
C THR A 83 -24.47 -5.46 6.53
N ASN A 84 -25.60 -5.49 5.83
CA ASN A 84 -26.90 -5.71 6.48
C ASN A 84 -27.10 -7.21 6.71
N ILE A 85 -27.16 -7.62 7.97
CA ILE A 85 -27.41 -9.00 8.40
C ILE A 85 -28.63 -8.94 9.33
N ASP A 86 -29.67 -9.71 9.01
CA ASP A 86 -30.90 -9.85 9.80
C ASP A 86 -31.54 -8.50 10.23
N GLY A 87 -31.57 -7.54 9.29
CA GLY A 87 -32.12 -6.20 9.52
C GLY A 87 -31.22 -5.29 10.38
N ARG A 88 -29.92 -5.57 10.47
CA ARG A 88 -28.95 -4.81 11.28
C ARG A 88 -27.66 -4.56 10.51
N LEU A 89 -27.11 -3.34 10.61
CA LEU A 89 -25.83 -2.99 9.99
C LEU A 89 -24.64 -3.45 10.83
N ILE A 90 -24.09 -4.61 10.51
CA ILE A 90 -22.89 -5.16 11.13
C ILE A 90 -21.66 -4.53 10.50
N ARG A 91 -20.82 -3.88 11.32
CA ARG A 91 -19.56 -3.27 10.89
C ARG A 91 -18.38 -4.20 11.19
N PHE A 92 -17.61 -4.46 10.15
CA PHE A 92 -16.38 -5.25 10.22
C PHE A 92 -15.14 -4.36 10.36
N GLY A 93 -15.25 -3.09 9.95
CA GLY A 93 -14.22 -2.06 10.13
C GLY A 93 -14.81 -0.67 10.30
N GLY A 94 -14.01 0.25 10.85
CA GLY A 94 -14.38 1.63 11.12
C GLY A 94 -15.06 1.88 12.47
N THR A 95 -15.07 0.91 13.38
CA THR A 95 -15.47 1.11 14.79
C THR A 95 -14.24 1.36 15.66
N PRO A 96 -14.34 1.94 16.87
CA PRO A 96 -13.19 2.15 17.76
C PRO A 96 -12.36 0.89 18.00
N GLU A 97 -13.00 -0.27 18.09
CA GLU A 97 -12.37 -1.56 18.38
C GLU A 97 -11.74 -2.20 17.12
N LYS A 98 -12.10 -1.71 15.92
CA LYS A 98 -11.76 -2.32 14.63
C LYS A 98 -11.49 -1.30 13.53
N GLY A 99 -10.27 -0.77 13.48
CA GLY A 99 -9.71 -0.11 12.30
C GLY A 99 -8.98 -1.13 11.44
N ILE A 100 -9.30 -1.25 10.15
CA ILE A 100 -8.66 -2.23 9.26
C ILE A 100 -7.31 -1.67 8.77
N LEU A 101 -6.27 -1.63 9.62
CA LEU A 101 -5.12 -0.74 9.39
C LEU A 101 -3.71 -1.20 9.74
N GLU A 102 -2.78 -0.42 9.20
CA GLU A 102 -1.35 -0.38 9.47
C GLU A 102 -0.94 1.07 9.79
N TRP A 103 0.31 1.26 10.18
CA TRP A 103 0.87 2.57 10.46
C TRP A 103 2.39 2.47 10.39
N TYR A 104 3.06 3.59 10.14
CA TYR A 104 4.50 3.71 10.31
C TYR A 104 4.89 5.06 10.89
N TYR A 105 6.13 5.18 11.35
CA TYR A 105 6.69 6.47 11.75
C TYR A 105 7.39 7.10 10.55
N ASP A 106 6.86 8.25 10.12
CA ASP A 106 7.34 8.99 8.96
C ASP A 106 8.12 10.22 9.45
N PRO A 107 9.46 10.28 9.28
CA PRO A 107 10.30 11.32 9.85
C PRO A 107 9.91 12.73 9.41
N LEU A 108 10.11 13.72 10.30
CA LEU A 108 9.94 15.14 9.97
C LEU A 108 11.30 15.77 9.61
N PRO A 109 11.37 16.60 8.54
CA PRO A 109 10.27 16.97 7.63
C PRO A 109 9.89 15.83 6.66
N THR A 110 8.58 15.68 6.43
CA THR A 110 7.98 14.69 5.51
C THR A 110 7.76 15.27 4.11
N ASN A 111 7.49 14.41 3.12
CA ASN A 111 7.10 14.81 1.76
C ASN A 111 5.58 15.03 1.58
N CYS A 112 4.77 14.90 2.64
CA CYS A 112 3.33 15.21 2.68
C CYS A 112 2.97 16.50 1.91
N VAL A 113 1.82 16.55 1.23
CA VAL A 113 1.40 17.69 0.39
C VAL A 113 1.48 19.04 1.11
N ALA A 114 1.24 19.05 2.43
CA ALA A 114 1.26 20.21 3.32
C ALA A 114 2.66 20.61 3.86
N TRP A 115 3.75 19.94 3.47
CA TRP A 115 5.09 20.12 4.08
C TRP A 115 5.61 21.56 4.10
N TRP A 116 5.14 22.40 3.18
CA TRP A 116 5.59 23.77 2.97
C TRP A 116 4.87 24.82 3.81
N PHE A 117 3.85 24.44 4.60
CA PHE A 117 3.17 25.32 5.56
C PHE A 117 2.75 24.62 6.87
N CYS A 118 2.93 23.30 7.02
CA CYS A 118 2.54 22.61 8.25
C CYS A 118 3.58 22.78 9.36
N ALA A 119 3.13 22.96 10.61
CA ALA A 119 3.97 23.25 11.76
C ALA A 119 5.16 22.27 11.93
N GLY A 120 4.92 20.96 11.74
CA GLY A 120 5.98 19.95 11.90
C GLY A 120 7.12 20.02 10.88
N CYS A 121 6.88 20.60 9.69
CA CYS A 121 7.88 20.73 8.64
C CYS A 121 8.45 22.16 8.49
N THR A 122 7.79 23.16 9.05
CA THR A 122 8.15 24.58 8.88
C THR A 122 8.44 25.34 10.18
N GLY A 123 7.90 24.88 11.32
CA GLY A 123 7.91 25.62 12.58
C GLY A 123 6.83 26.70 12.72
N LEU A 124 5.93 26.86 11.73
CA LEU A 124 4.87 27.86 11.77
C LEU A 124 3.93 27.66 12.98
N GLY A 125 3.55 28.76 13.62
CA GLY A 125 2.83 28.76 14.89
C GLY A 125 3.65 28.37 16.14
N TYR A 126 4.99 28.36 16.09
CA TYR A 126 5.84 28.21 17.29
C TYR A 126 5.60 29.33 18.32
N PRO A 127 5.58 29.06 19.64
CA PRO A 127 5.68 27.75 20.30
C PRO A 127 4.33 27.04 20.49
N LYS A 128 3.21 27.67 20.08
CA LYS A 128 1.85 27.18 20.36
C LYS A 128 1.52 25.86 19.64
N TYR A 129 2.01 25.68 18.42
CA TYR A 129 1.68 24.56 17.54
C TYR A 129 2.89 23.79 17.01
N ALA A 130 4.12 24.23 17.29
CA ALA A 130 5.37 23.60 16.84
C ALA A 130 6.38 23.47 17.99
N TYR A 131 7.15 22.39 18.01
CA TYR A 131 8.24 22.17 18.98
C TYR A 131 9.48 23.05 18.72
N ARG A 132 9.62 23.61 17.51
CA ARG A 132 10.80 24.41 17.08
C ARG A 132 10.36 25.53 16.13
N GLN A 133 11.17 26.60 16.02
CA GLN A 133 11.02 27.68 15.03
C GLN A 133 11.39 27.25 13.59
N GLY A 134 11.34 25.96 13.29
CA GLY A 134 11.73 25.36 12.03
C GLY A 134 11.27 23.90 11.99
N ALA A 135 11.67 23.14 10.96
CA ALA A 135 11.35 21.73 10.83
C ALA A 135 11.68 20.93 12.12
N GLU A 136 10.78 20.05 12.54
CA GLU A 136 10.91 19.24 13.75
C GLU A 136 11.84 18.03 13.55
N VAL A 137 13.05 18.28 13.04
CA VAL A 137 14.07 17.26 12.81
C VAL A 137 14.34 16.46 14.08
N GLY A 138 14.15 15.14 14.01
CA GLY A 138 14.24 14.19 15.12
C GLY A 138 12.89 13.70 15.66
N TYR A 139 11.79 14.33 15.25
CA TYR A 139 10.42 13.85 15.44
C TYR A 139 9.92 13.07 14.20
N SER A 140 8.75 12.47 14.32
CA SER A 140 8.03 11.81 13.23
C SER A 140 6.54 12.14 13.29
N ASN A 141 5.85 12.00 12.16
CA ASN A 141 4.41 11.80 12.18
C ASN A 141 4.09 10.30 12.30
N LEU A 142 3.01 9.98 13.02
CA LEU A 142 2.39 8.66 12.98
C LEU A 142 1.53 8.62 11.72
N ALA A 143 2.08 8.05 10.66
CA ALA A 143 1.43 7.91 9.37
C ALA A 143 0.46 6.71 9.43
N VAL A 144 -0.83 6.98 9.48
CA VAL A 144 -1.89 5.98 9.59
C VAL A 144 -2.39 5.60 8.20
N PHE A 145 -2.09 4.37 7.80
CA PHE A 145 -2.32 3.80 6.47
C PHE A 145 -3.07 2.49 6.62
N TYR A 146 -4.24 2.34 6.02
CA TYR A 146 -5.04 1.17 6.32
C TYR A 146 -4.48 -0.13 5.62
N GLY A 147 -3.51 -0.91 6.23
CA GLY A 147 -3.20 -2.42 6.31
C GLY A 147 -2.02 -3.20 5.55
N ALA A 148 -1.11 -4.05 6.17
CA ALA A 148 -0.04 -4.90 5.44
C ALA A 148 0.73 -6.26 6.01
N CYS A 149 1.84 -6.82 5.34
CA CYS A 149 2.77 -8.12 5.29
C CYS A 149 2.82 -9.42 4.18
N LEU A 150 3.59 -10.60 4.27
CA LEU A 150 4.17 -11.71 3.26
C LEU A 150 3.36 -12.76 2.30
N PRO A 151 3.93 -13.47 1.24
CA PRO A 151 3.27 -14.29 0.16
C PRO A 151 2.95 -15.81 0.14
N GLU A 152 1.99 -16.16 -0.75
CA GLU A 152 1.53 -17.52 -1.18
C GLU A 152 2.31 -18.14 -2.36
N TYR A 153 2.63 -17.34 -3.38
CA TYR A 153 3.12 -17.82 -4.70
C TYR A 153 4.61 -18.18 -4.74
N GLU A 154 5.30 -18.12 -3.58
CA GLU A 154 6.73 -18.39 -3.46
C GLU A 154 7.08 -19.83 -3.74
N LYS A 155 8.06 -20.09 -4.62
CA LYS A 155 8.49 -21.44 -4.97
C LYS A 155 9.65 -21.91 -4.11
N LEU A 156 9.56 -23.15 -3.62
CA LEU A 156 10.61 -23.84 -2.85
C LEU A 156 10.83 -25.28 -3.36
N PHE A 157 11.93 -25.89 -2.92
CA PHE A 157 12.34 -27.26 -3.27
C PHE A 157 12.05 -28.22 -2.11
N ALA A 158 11.18 -29.19 -2.34
CA ALA A 158 10.77 -30.20 -1.37
C ALA A 158 10.91 -31.62 -1.91
N ILE A 159 11.09 -32.57 -1.02
CA ILE A 159 10.88 -34.00 -1.24
C ILE A 159 9.60 -34.38 -0.49
N ILE A 160 8.64 -34.97 -1.22
CA ILE A 160 7.29 -35.31 -0.75
C ILE A 160 7.06 -36.77 -1.15
N TYR A 161 6.80 -37.66 -0.20
CA TYR A 161 6.77 -39.12 -0.44
C TYR A 161 8.03 -39.63 -1.19
N ASP A 162 9.19 -39.16 -0.73
CA ASP A 162 10.52 -39.40 -1.33
C ASP A 162 10.65 -39.03 -2.83
N LYS A 163 9.71 -38.25 -3.37
CA LYS A 163 9.78 -37.66 -4.72
C LYS A 163 10.09 -36.15 -4.71
N PRO A 164 11.01 -35.69 -5.57
CA PRO A 164 11.38 -34.28 -5.68
C PRO A 164 10.28 -33.44 -6.34
N THR A 165 10.02 -32.26 -5.77
CA THR A 165 9.00 -31.33 -6.26
C THR A 165 9.45 -29.87 -6.08
N ILE A 166 9.33 -29.06 -7.13
CA ILE A 166 9.33 -27.60 -7.02
C ILE A 166 7.87 -27.16 -6.84
N ILE A 167 7.53 -26.64 -5.67
CA ILE A 167 6.14 -26.34 -5.28
C ILE A 167 6.04 -24.92 -4.73
N SER A 168 4.89 -24.26 -4.89
CA SER A 168 4.65 -23.01 -4.17
C SER A 168 4.32 -23.28 -2.70
N ILE A 169 4.84 -22.46 -1.80
CA ILE A 169 4.72 -22.62 -0.35
C ILE A 169 3.25 -22.71 0.08
N GLY A 170 2.38 -21.89 -0.54
CA GLY A 170 0.94 -21.93 -0.27
C GLY A 170 0.27 -23.23 -0.70
N LYS A 171 0.73 -23.88 -1.78
CA LYS A 171 0.24 -25.20 -2.20
C LYS A 171 0.74 -26.31 -1.27
N LEU A 172 2.01 -26.28 -0.88
CA LEU A 172 2.59 -27.28 0.02
C LEU A 172 1.88 -27.28 1.38
N VAL A 173 1.82 -26.12 2.03
CA VAL A 173 1.19 -26.01 3.36
C VAL A 173 -0.31 -26.30 3.31
N THR A 174 -1.02 -25.84 2.27
CA THR A 174 -2.47 -26.11 2.14
C THR A 174 -2.78 -27.57 1.78
N GLY A 175 -1.83 -28.34 1.23
CA GLY A 175 -1.94 -29.80 1.14
C GLY A 175 -1.87 -30.46 2.52
N ILE A 176 -0.81 -30.15 3.27
CA ILE A 176 -0.55 -30.70 4.61
C ILE A 176 -1.70 -30.40 5.59
N LEU A 177 -2.21 -29.17 5.60
CA LEU A 177 -3.33 -28.78 6.48
C LEU A 177 -4.62 -29.55 6.21
N LYS A 178 -4.78 -30.15 5.01
CA LYS A 178 -5.90 -31.03 4.68
C LYS A 178 -5.64 -32.47 5.10
N GLU A 179 -4.44 -33.00 4.86
CA GLU A 179 -4.03 -34.35 5.29
C GLU A 179 -4.05 -34.52 6.83
N ASP A 180 -3.78 -33.44 7.57
CA ASP A 180 -3.84 -33.43 9.03
C ASP A 180 -5.26 -33.24 9.61
N ASN A 181 -6.28 -32.99 8.77
CA ASN A 181 -7.62 -32.48 9.14
C ASN A 181 -7.60 -31.14 9.93
N ALA A 182 -6.60 -30.29 9.70
CA ALA A 182 -6.44 -29.00 10.38
C ALA A 182 -7.25 -27.85 9.73
N ASP A 183 -7.74 -28.02 8.50
CA ASP A 183 -8.58 -27.04 7.79
C ASP A 183 -10.03 -26.95 8.33
N ASP A 184 -10.48 -27.89 9.17
CA ASP A 184 -11.90 -28.02 9.62
C ASP A 184 -12.24 -27.19 10.89
N VAL A 185 -11.28 -26.41 11.42
CA VAL A 185 -11.52 -25.46 12.52
C VAL A 185 -11.79 -24.07 11.95
N SER A 186 -13.06 -23.65 12.00
CA SER A 186 -13.53 -22.43 11.33
C SER A 186 -12.81 -21.14 11.79
N PHE A 187 -12.32 -20.37 10.82
CA PHE A 187 -12.01 -18.93 10.93
C PHE A 187 -10.92 -18.47 11.93
N THR A 188 -9.91 -19.31 12.23
CA THR A 188 -8.69 -18.84 12.91
C THR A 188 -7.71 -18.14 11.93
N PRO A 189 -7.17 -16.94 12.26
CA PRO A 189 -6.27 -16.19 11.36
C PRO A 189 -4.81 -16.66 11.37
N PHE A 190 -4.49 -17.61 12.26
CA PHE A 190 -3.21 -18.30 12.36
C PHE A 190 -3.49 -19.78 12.60
N ILE A 191 -3.05 -20.64 11.67
CA ILE A 191 -3.20 -22.10 11.74
C ILE A 191 -1.81 -22.72 11.75
N LEU A 192 -1.58 -23.68 12.64
CA LEU A 192 -0.30 -24.38 12.84
C LEU A 192 -0.56 -25.88 12.98
N SER A 193 0.05 -26.70 12.13
CA SER A 193 -0.06 -28.17 12.18
C SER A 193 1.31 -28.84 12.22
N ARG A 194 1.32 -30.13 12.55
CA ARG A 194 2.49 -31.04 12.48
C ARG A 194 2.21 -32.07 11.39
N PRO A 195 2.97 -32.11 10.28
CA PRO A 195 2.72 -33.04 9.19
C PRO A 195 2.73 -34.49 9.68
N ARG A 196 1.67 -35.24 9.36
CA ARG A 196 1.69 -36.72 9.41
C ARG A 196 2.56 -37.33 8.30
N THR A 197 2.74 -36.60 7.22
CA THR A 197 3.38 -37.05 5.98
C THR A 197 4.89 -36.79 5.99
N SER A 198 5.68 -37.77 5.50
CA SER A 198 7.14 -37.64 5.35
C SER A 198 7.49 -36.61 4.27
N ILE A 199 7.79 -35.39 4.72
CA ILE A 199 8.14 -34.24 3.88
C ILE A 199 9.47 -33.69 4.37
N LYS A 200 10.43 -33.54 3.44
CA LYS A 200 11.74 -32.95 3.69
C LYS A 200 11.94 -31.76 2.77
N VAL A 201 12.55 -30.68 3.25
CA VAL A 201 12.86 -29.50 2.41
C VAL A 201 14.37 -29.33 2.27
N ALA A 202 14.81 -28.79 1.14
CA ALA A 202 16.22 -28.50 0.93
C ALA A 202 16.65 -27.33 1.84
N GLY A 203 17.68 -27.57 2.65
CA GLY A 203 18.24 -26.61 3.59
C GLY A 203 19.74 -26.76 3.76
N LEU A 204 20.33 -25.92 4.61
CA LEU A 204 21.76 -25.89 4.90
C LEU A 204 22.06 -26.35 6.33
N ASP A 205 23.14 -27.11 6.50
CA ASP A 205 23.69 -27.43 7.82
C ASP A 205 24.77 -26.41 8.28
N ASN A 206 25.34 -26.64 9.46
CA ASN A 206 26.34 -25.78 10.09
C ASN A 206 27.63 -25.61 9.25
N ASN A 207 27.88 -26.48 8.28
CA ASN A 207 29.02 -26.44 7.37
C ASN A 207 28.65 -25.85 6.00
N CYS A 208 27.45 -25.25 5.89
CA CYS A 208 26.84 -24.79 4.65
C CYS A 208 26.79 -25.89 3.57
N LYS A 209 26.59 -27.15 3.97
CA LYS A 209 26.27 -28.27 3.08
C LYS A 209 24.75 -28.40 2.90
N ILE A 210 24.31 -28.74 1.69
CA ILE A 210 22.88 -28.87 1.38
C ILE A 210 22.39 -30.26 1.79
N LYS A 211 21.33 -30.28 2.61
CA LYS A 211 20.69 -31.51 3.11
C LYS A 211 19.17 -31.37 3.04
N TYR A 212 18.48 -32.51 2.96
CA TYR A 212 17.03 -32.59 3.03
C TYR A 212 16.59 -32.86 4.47
N ALA A 213 16.17 -31.82 5.18
CA ALA A 213 15.77 -31.89 6.58
C ALA A 213 14.24 -32.02 6.73
N PRO A 214 13.73 -32.78 7.72
CA PRO A 214 12.30 -33.07 7.86
C PRO A 214 11.51 -31.87 8.41
N VAL A 215 10.37 -31.59 7.78
CA VAL A 215 9.43 -30.53 8.21
C VAL A 215 8.70 -31.01 9.48
N SER A 216 8.87 -30.28 10.59
CA SER A 216 8.27 -30.62 11.89
C SER A 216 6.91 -29.98 12.11
N ARG A 217 6.69 -28.77 11.59
CA ARG A 217 5.40 -28.05 11.57
C ARG A 217 5.26 -27.22 10.31
N VAL A 218 4.02 -26.89 9.99
CA VAL A 218 3.69 -25.88 8.98
C VAL A 218 2.72 -24.86 9.57
N SER A 219 2.86 -23.59 9.20
CA SER A 219 1.88 -22.55 9.55
C SER A 219 1.36 -21.81 8.33
N ARG A 220 0.08 -21.43 8.40
CA ARG A 220 -0.62 -20.54 7.48
C ARG A 220 -1.18 -19.40 8.31
N ARG A 221 -0.63 -18.19 8.15
CA ARG A 221 -1.10 -16.96 8.81
C ARG A 221 -1.48 -15.90 7.79
N TRP A 222 -2.32 -14.96 8.18
CA TRP A 222 -2.73 -13.84 7.32
C TRP A 222 -1.91 -12.58 7.63
N PHE A 223 -1.22 -12.00 6.63
CA PHE A 223 -0.20 -10.94 6.80
C PHE A 223 0.10 -10.36 5.38
N ASP A 224 0.06 -9.03 5.16
CA ASP A 224 -0.69 -8.41 4.01
C ASP A 224 -0.30 -7.09 3.15
N GLY A 225 0.83 -6.36 2.80
CA GLY A 225 2.33 -6.37 2.65
C GLY A 225 3.19 -5.08 2.86
N ARG A 226 4.24 -5.12 3.72
CA ARG A 226 5.62 -4.66 3.40
C ARG A 226 6.59 -5.83 3.58
N LEU A 227 7.58 -5.88 2.70
CA LEU A 227 8.69 -6.82 2.53
C LEU A 227 9.94 -6.05 2.05
N ILE A 228 11.03 -6.76 1.88
CA ILE A 228 12.34 -6.32 1.41
C ILE A 228 12.66 -7.10 0.13
N LYS A 229 13.05 -6.41 -0.96
CA LYS A 229 13.47 -7.04 -2.22
C LYS A 229 14.98 -7.12 -2.24
N ILE A 230 15.54 -8.30 -2.05
CA ILE A 230 16.99 -8.47 -2.08
C ILE A 230 17.36 -8.93 -3.49
N THR A 231 17.82 -7.98 -4.31
CA THR A 231 18.34 -8.23 -5.66
C THR A 231 19.82 -8.59 -5.56
N LEU A 232 20.16 -9.83 -5.89
CA LEU A 232 21.51 -10.35 -5.82
C LEU A 232 22.27 -10.17 -7.14
N GLY A 233 23.59 -10.35 -7.09
CA GLY A 233 24.55 -10.07 -8.15
C GLY A 233 24.21 -10.64 -9.53
N ILE A 234 23.48 -11.76 -9.55
CA ILE A 234 23.10 -12.55 -10.73
C ILE A 234 21.66 -12.26 -11.23
N GLY A 235 21.02 -11.16 -10.81
CA GLY A 235 19.69 -10.73 -11.28
C GLY A 235 18.50 -11.33 -10.50
N CYS A 236 18.68 -12.54 -9.97
CA CYS A 236 18.04 -13.15 -8.80
C CYS A 236 17.45 -12.15 -7.78
N THR A 237 16.17 -12.32 -7.39
CA THR A 237 15.50 -11.47 -6.37
C THR A 237 14.73 -12.26 -5.31
N LEU A 238 15.05 -12.04 -4.03
CA LEU A 238 14.24 -12.42 -2.86
C LEU A 238 13.17 -11.38 -2.57
N HIS A 239 12.06 -11.77 -1.94
CA HIS A 239 11.07 -10.84 -1.38
C HIS A 239 10.61 -11.35 0.01
N VAL A 240 10.95 -10.63 1.08
CA VAL A 240 11.04 -11.19 2.45
C VAL A 240 10.60 -10.20 3.54
N THR A 241 10.16 -10.59 4.75
CA THR A 241 9.69 -9.58 5.75
C THR A 241 10.78 -8.59 6.18
N PRO A 242 10.46 -7.42 6.75
CA PRO A 242 11.47 -6.57 7.37
C PRO A 242 12.19 -7.30 8.51
N ASP A 243 11.43 -7.96 9.39
CA ASP A 243 11.92 -8.80 10.51
C ASP A 243 12.59 -10.12 10.07
N HIS A 244 12.81 -10.34 8.77
CA HIS A 244 13.22 -11.60 8.17
C HIS A 244 14.72 -11.82 8.33
N PRO A 245 15.18 -12.67 9.26
CA PRO A 245 16.59 -12.99 9.39
C PRO A 245 17.19 -13.54 8.07
N MET A 246 18.33 -12.99 7.68
CA MET A 246 19.10 -13.30 6.48
C MET A 246 20.52 -13.73 6.86
N LEU A 247 21.01 -14.81 6.26
CA LEU A 247 22.39 -15.25 6.45
C LEU A 247 23.31 -14.41 5.56
N VAL A 248 24.32 -13.79 6.17
CA VAL A 248 25.26 -12.89 5.48
C VAL A 248 26.69 -13.26 5.84
N LEU A 249 27.54 -13.22 4.83
CA LEU A 249 28.98 -13.29 4.98
C LEU A 249 29.54 -11.89 5.31
N GLN A 250 30.07 -11.72 6.52
CA GLN A 250 30.77 -10.50 6.95
C GLN A 250 32.06 -10.88 7.67
N GLN A 251 33.17 -10.16 7.40
CA GLN A 251 34.47 -10.39 8.04
C GLN A 251 34.94 -11.87 8.02
N ASN A 252 34.77 -12.54 6.88
CA ASN A 252 35.13 -13.96 6.67
C ASN A 252 34.43 -14.95 7.63
N LYS A 253 33.25 -14.60 8.16
CA LYS A 253 32.36 -15.47 8.94
C LYS A 253 30.91 -15.29 8.50
N PHE A 254 30.10 -16.33 8.64
CA PHE A 254 28.66 -16.20 8.45
C PHE A 254 27.99 -15.73 9.75
N ALA A 255 27.09 -14.75 9.62
CA ALA A 255 26.33 -14.16 10.70
C ALA A 255 24.90 -13.87 10.22
N VAL A 256 23.97 -13.64 11.14
CA VAL A 256 22.58 -13.30 10.79
C VAL A 256 22.17 -11.92 11.28
N ILE A 257 21.60 -11.15 10.36
CA ILE A 257 20.94 -9.86 10.54
C ILE A 257 19.50 -9.95 10.03
N ASN A 258 18.61 -9.02 10.38
CA ASN A 258 17.29 -8.93 9.74
C ASN A 258 17.43 -8.41 8.28
N ALA A 259 16.45 -8.65 7.42
CA ALA A 259 16.49 -8.22 6.02
C ALA A 259 16.43 -6.69 5.86
N ASP A 260 15.82 -5.97 6.81
CA ASP A 260 15.84 -4.51 6.88
C ASP A 260 17.21 -3.93 7.31
N GLN A 261 18.14 -4.77 7.78
CA GLN A 261 19.52 -4.41 8.14
C GLN A 261 20.53 -4.74 7.03
N LEU A 262 20.08 -5.37 5.93
CA LEU A 262 20.92 -5.89 4.86
C LEU A 262 21.34 -4.79 3.88
N ASN A 263 22.64 -4.67 3.59
CA ASN A 263 23.18 -3.54 2.83
C ASN A 263 23.54 -3.92 1.38
N ILE A 264 23.57 -2.92 0.51
CA ILE A 264 24.12 -3.09 -0.84
C ILE A 264 25.62 -3.34 -0.71
N GLY A 265 26.05 -4.51 -1.15
CA GLY A 265 27.44 -4.96 -1.08
C GLY A 265 27.74 -6.03 -0.03
N ASP A 266 26.80 -6.33 0.88
CA ASP A 266 26.81 -7.57 1.66
C ASP A 266 26.80 -8.81 0.75
N TYR A 267 27.19 -9.98 1.25
CA TYR A 267 27.24 -11.23 0.48
C TYR A 267 26.31 -12.28 1.08
N VAL A 268 25.33 -12.72 0.29
CA VAL A 268 24.31 -13.72 0.68
C VAL A 268 24.66 -15.06 0.01
N PRO A 269 24.78 -16.18 0.76
CA PRO A 269 25.15 -17.48 0.18
C PRO A 269 23.98 -18.11 -0.59
N ILE A 270 24.18 -18.43 -1.86
CA ILE A 270 23.22 -19.17 -2.71
C ILE A 270 23.78 -20.58 -2.95
N ALA A 271 22.93 -21.61 -3.04
CA ALA A 271 23.34 -22.96 -3.44
C ALA A 271 24.15 -22.97 -4.76
N LYS A 272 25.35 -23.59 -4.75
CA LYS A 272 26.20 -23.84 -5.94
C LYS A 272 25.54 -24.82 -6.90
N ARG A 273 24.92 -25.86 -6.33
CA ARG A 273 24.24 -26.96 -7.00
C ARG A 273 22.99 -27.28 -6.20
N LEU A 274 21.93 -27.73 -6.85
CA LEU A 274 20.83 -28.41 -6.18
C LEU A 274 21.13 -29.92 -6.25
N PRO A 275 20.99 -30.69 -5.15
CA PRO A 275 21.23 -32.13 -5.18
C PRO A 275 20.29 -32.79 -6.18
N ASN A 276 20.84 -33.48 -7.19
CA ASN A 276 20.04 -34.09 -8.25
C ASN A 276 19.21 -35.26 -7.66
N PRO A 277 17.87 -35.17 -7.65
CA PRO A 277 17.04 -36.06 -6.82
C PRO A 277 16.53 -37.31 -7.56
N THR A 278 16.87 -37.44 -8.84
CA THR A 278 16.83 -38.67 -9.62
C THR A 278 18.18 -38.80 -10.30
N GLN A 279 18.72 -40.02 -10.37
CA GLN A 279 19.96 -40.27 -11.11
C GLN A 279 19.76 -39.99 -12.61
N ASP A 280 20.86 -39.67 -13.30
CA ASP A 280 21.03 -39.70 -14.75
C ASP A 280 20.14 -38.76 -15.60
N ALA A 281 20.35 -37.44 -15.39
CA ALA A 281 20.19 -36.41 -16.42
C ALA A 281 21.18 -35.25 -16.15
N ASP A 282 21.71 -34.62 -17.20
CA ASP A 282 22.94 -33.81 -17.16
C ASP A 282 22.97 -32.59 -16.21
N GLU A 283 24.14 -32.30 -15.65
CA GLU A 283 24.37 -31.21 -14.70
C GLU A 283 24.21 -29.80 -15.32
N LEU A 284 23.28 -29.00 -14.81
CA LEU A 284 23.04 -27.63 -15.28
C LEU A 284 24.01 -26.61 -14.65
N ASP A 285 25.16 -26.40 -15.30
CA ASP A 285 26.13 -25.35 -14.92
C ASP A 285 25.64 -23.94 -15.32
N LEU A 286 25.05 -23.23 -14.35
CA LEU A 286 24.51 -21.89 -14.50
C LEU A 286 25.57 -20.79 -14.80
N ALA A 287 26.87 -21.06 -14.63
CA ALA A 287 27.91 -20.06 -14.87
C ALA A 287 28.18 -19.78 -16.37
N LYS A 288 27.64 -20.60 -17.28
CA LYS A 288 27.97 -20.56 -18.72
C LYS A 288 27.05 -19.67 -19.59
N LEU A 289 25.99 -19.08 -19.02
CA LEU A 289 25.04 -18.25 -19.77
C LEU A 289 25.56 -16.81 -20.00
N LYS A 290 26.00 -16.51 -21.23
CA LYS A 290 26.34 -15.15 -21.70
C LYS A 290 25.25 -14.60 -22.63
N THR A 291 25.07 -13.28 -22.63
CA THR A 291 24.09 -12.56 -23.44
C THR A 291 24.71 -11.89 -24.67
N LYS A 292 24.11 -12.11 -25.85
CA LYS A 292 24.04 -11.12 -26.94
C LYS A 292 23.10 -11.54 -28.08
N ASP A 293 22.55 -10.50 -28.73
CA ASP A 293 21.85 -10.49 -30.03
C ASP A 293 20.59 -11.37 -30.21
N SER A 294 19.91 -11.12 -31.33
CA SER A 294 18.48 -11.39 -31.56
C SER A 294 18.14 -12.84 -31.94
N ASP A 295 16.95 -13.26 -31.54
CA ASP A 295 16.20 -14.42 -32.05
C ASP A 295 16.92 -15.77 -32.12
N ARG A 296 17.08 -16.41 -30.95
CA ARG A 296 16.99 -17.87 -30.82
C ARG A 296 16.44 -18.29 -29.45
N LYS A 297 15.27 -18.93 -29.46
CA LYS A 297 14.77 -19.68 -28.29
C LYS A 297 15.54 -21.00 -28.18
N VAL A 298 16.05 -21.31 -27.00
CA VAL A 298 16.46 -22.68 -26.61
C VAL A 298 15.46 -23.16 -25.56
N ILE A 299 14.79 -24.28 -25.82
CA ILE A 299 13.74 -24.84 -24.95
C ILE A 299 14.12 -26.28 -24.58
N VAL A 300 14.67 -26.45 -23.38
CA VAL A 300 14.83 -27.73 -22.66
C VAL A 300 14.77 -27.39 -21.16
N GLY A 301 14.12 -28.13 -20.26
CA GLY A 301 13.27 -29.31 -20.42
C GLY A 301 12.14 -29.39 -19.38
N LEU A 302 11.81 -28.28 -18.70
CA LEU A 302 10.63 -28.15 -17.84
C LEU A 302 9.75 -27.00 -18.38
N PRO A 303 8.48 -27.23 -18.73
CA PRO A 303 7.68 -26.23 -19.43
C PRO A 303 7.38 -25.00 -18.55
N ASN A 304 7.56 -23.82 -19.14
CA ASN A 304 7.13 -22.51 -18.61
C ASN A 304 7.81 -22.03 -17.31
N ILE A 305 9.15 -22.13 -17.22
CA ILE A 305 9.93 -21.40 -16.20
C ILE A 305 11.05 -20.58 -16.87
N ASP A 306 11.06 -19.28 -16.58
CA ASP A 306 12.16 -18.36 -16.89
C ASP A 306 13.24 -18.45 -15.80
N SER A 307 14.44 -18.88 -16.17
CA SER A 307 15.52 -19.24 -15.25
C SER A 307 16.23 -18.07 -14.57
N GLN A 308 15.99 -16.83 -14.99
CA GLN A 308 16.71 -15.64 -14.48
C GLN A 308 16.25 -15.17 -13.08
N LYS A 309 15.26 -15.84 -12.46
CA LYS A 309 14.41 -15.28 -11.39
C LYS A 309 14.33 -16.13 -10.11
N ILE A 310 15.34 -16.95 -9.83
CA ILE A 310 15.32 -17.87 -8.67
C ILE A 310 16.38 -17.45 -7.63
N CYS A 311 15.94 -17.16 -6.41
CA CYS A 311 16.73 -16.62 -5.30
C CYS A 311 16.25 -17.23 -3.97
N PHE A 312 17.09 -17.34 -2.93
CA PHE A 312 16.78 -18.18 -1.76
C PHE A 312 17.35 -17.69 -0.39
N GLN A 313 16.49 -17.39 0.63
CA GLN A 313 16.75 -17.55 2.09
C GLN A 313 15.71 -16.96 3.07
N ARG A 314 15.60 -17.57 4.27
CA ARG A 314 15.34 -16.99 5.64
C ARG A 314 16.12 -17.84 6.65
N LEU A 315 16.68 -17.27 7.73
CA LEU A 315 16.67 -17.76 9.14
C LEU A 315 17.85 -17.30 10.03
N LYS A 316 17.66 -17.44 11.35
CA LYS A 316 18.27 -16.73 12.49
C LYS A 316 19.25 -17.61 13.28
N VAL A 317 20.41 -17.10 13.71
CA VAL A 317 21.16 -17.44 14.97
C VAL A 317 22.53 -16.70 15.05
N ARG A 318 23.17 -16.71 16.22
CA ARG A 318 24.47 -16.06 16.57
C ARG A 318 25.72 -16.90 16.16
N PRO A 319 26.92 -16.31 15.99
CA PRO A 319 28.06 -16.96 15.30
C PRO A 319 29.12 -17.62 16.21
N SER A 320 29.76 -18.71 15.73
CA SER A 320 30.93 -19.30 16.41
C SER A 320 31.88 -20.20 15.55
N HIS A 321 32.72 -19.59 14.71
CA HIS A 321 34.07 -20.09 14.28
C HIS A 321 34.15 -21.42 13.43
N PRO A 322 35.31 -21.86 12.84
CA PRO A 322 36.68 -21.33 12.92
C PRO A 322 37.54 -21.19 11.60
N THR A 323 38.66 -20.47 11.78
CA THR A 323 40.01 -20.58 11.15
C THR A 323 40.34 -20.50 9.65
N ASN A 324 39.73 -21.22 8.68
CA ASN A 324 40.19 -21.07 7.26
C ASN A 324 39.06 -20.92 6.24
N PHE A 325 38.78 -19.66 5.93
CA PHE A 325 37.59 -19.25 5.21
C PHE A 325 37.54 -19.65 3.73
N LEU A 326 38.68 -19.67 3.04
CA LEU A 326 38.74 -20.08 1.63
C LEU A 326 38.48 -21.58 1.46
N SER A 327 39.07 -22.43 2.32
CA SER A 327 38.78 -23.87 2.36
C SER A 327 37.30 -24.13 2.63
N TYR A 328 36.73 -23.48 3.64
CA TYR A 328 35.30 -23.57 3.96
C TYR A 328 34.39 -23.13 2.80
N LEU A 329 34.73 -22.05 2.08
CA LEU A 329 33.98 -21.64 0.88
C LEU A 329 34.16 -22.60 -0.31
N ILE A 330 35.31 -23.23 -0.47
CA ILE A 330 35.55 -24.20 -1.55
C ILE A 330 34.73 -25.47 -1.27
N GLU A 331 34.80 -25.98 -0.04
CA GLU A 331 34.17 -27.24 0.38
C GLU A 331 32.66 -27.14 0.61
N SER A 332 32.12 -26.00 1.08
CA SER A 332 30.67 -25.81 1.27
C SER A 332 29.88 -25.87 -0.05
N ASP A 333 28.58 -26.12 0.02
CA ASP A 333 27.72 -26.20 -1.18
C ASP A 333 27.15 -24.85 -1.61
N VAL A 334 27.68 -23.73 -1.09
CA VAL A 334 27.16 -22.37 -1.32
C VAL A 334 28.18 -21.41 -1.95
N HIS A 335 27.70 -20.56 -2.84
CA HIS A 335 28.45 -19.46 -3.43
C HIS A 335 27.96 -18.13 -2.83
N PRO A 336 28.82 -17.33 -2.17
CA PRO A 336 28.44 -16.03 -1.64
C PRO A 336 28.23 -15.02 -2.77
N ILE A 337 26.99 -14.64 -3.05
CA ILE A 337 26.64 -13.67 -4.10
C ILE A 337 26.38 -12.30 -3.47
N LYS A 338 27.06 -11.28 -4.02
CA LYS A 338 26.94 -9.89 -3.58
C LYS A 338 25.53 -9.35 -3.78
N VAL A 339 24.99 -8.67 -2.77
CA VAL A 339 23.75 -7.90 -2.86
C VAL A 339 23.98 -6.69 -3.78
N LYS A 340 23.19 -6.58 -4.86
CA LYS A 340 23.22 -5.44 -5.79
C LYS A 340 22.17 -4.37 -5.47
N ARG A 341 21.03 -4.76 -4.88
CA ARG A 341 19.96 -3.83 -4.52
C ARG A 341 19.14 -4.39 -3.35
N VAL A 342 18.71 -3.51 -2.46
CA VAL A 342 17.75 -3.80 -1.40
C VAL A 342 16.62 -2.78 -1.53
N ASP A 343 15.47 -3.22 -2.03
CA ASP A 343 14.27 -2.37 -2.10
C ASP A 343 13.31 -2.72 -0.95
N SER A 344 12.27 -1.93 -0.72
CA SER A 344 11.12 -2.37 0.10
C SER A 344 9.83 -2.35 -0.70
N ILE A 345 9.11 -3.46 -0.64
CA ILE A 345 8.17 -3.98 -1.64
C ILE A 345 7.11 -4.84 -0.94
N PRO A 346 5.88 -5.01 -1.42
CA PRO A 346 4.83 -5.07 -0.41
C PRO A 346 3.73 -6.11 -0.65
N TYR A 347 3.83 -7.40 -0.27
CA TYR A 347 2.82 -8.45 -0.61
C TYR A 347 1.30 -8.19 -0.30
N LYS A 348 0.36 -9.12 -0.63
CA LYS A 348 -0.88 -9.27 0.15
C LYS A 348 -1.64 -10.63 0.16
N GLY A 349 -1.85 -11.30 1.30
CA GLY A 349 -2.65 -12.54 1.44
C GLY A 349 -2.28 -13.52 2.56
N TYR A 350 -2.51 -14.81 2.32
CA TYR A 350 -1.95 -15.85 3.19
C TYR A 350 -0.44 -15.95 2.98
N VAL A 351 0.22 -16.29 4.08
CA VAL A 351 1.66 -16.34 4.24
C VAL A 351 1.96 -17.59 5.02
N PHE A 352 3.04 -18.24 4.60
CA PHE A 352 3.29 -19.61 4.94
C PHE A 352 4.68 -19.74 5.53
N ASP A 353 4.81 -20.59 6.53
CA ASP A 353 6.06 -20.82 7.24
C ASP A 353 6.23 -22.32 7.50
N LEU A 354 7.47 -22.80 7.49
CA LEU A 354 7.81 -24.21 7.68
C LEU A 354 8.81 -24.31 8.84
N GLU A 355 8.40 -24.93 9.94
CA GLU A 355 9.34 -25.33 10.99
C GLU A 355 9.98 -26.65 10.53
N VAL A 356 11.30 -26.72 10.62
CA VAL A 356 12.11 -27.87 10.19
C VAL A 356 13.00 -28.22 11.37
N ASN A 357 13.12 -29.50 11.74
CA ASN A 357 13.73 -29.89 13.00
C ASN A 357 14.66 -31.10 12.83
N ASP A 358 15.96 -30.84 12.79
CA ASP A 358 17.02 -31.84 12.71
C ASP A 358 17.99 -31.65 13.90
N PRO A 359 18.13 -32.63 14.82
CA PRO A 359 19.02 -32.50 15.97
C PRO A 359 20.51 -32.44 15.61
N ASN A 360 20.89 -32.86 14.39
CA ASN A 360 22.26 -32.76 13.87
C ASN A 360 22.47 -31.52 12.98
N ALA A 361 21.39 -30.85 12.56
CA ALA A 361 21.41 -29.61 11.78
C ALA A 361 20.42 -28.57 12.35
N PRO A 362 20.67 -28.01 13.56
CA PRO A 362 19.74 -27.12 14.27
C PRO A 362 19.54 -25.72 13.64
N LEU A 363 20.04 -25.49 12.41
CA LEU A 363 19.91 -24.26 11.62
C LEU A 363 18.90 -24.40 10.46
N ALA A 364 17.97 -25.36 10.56
CA ALA A 364 17.18 -25.84 9.44
C ALA A 364 16.36 -24.75 8.71
N THR A 365 16.62 -24.58 7.41
CA THR A 365 16.38 -23.36 6.61
C THR A 365 15.82 -23.67 5.21
N PHE A 366 14.97 -22.81 4.64
CA PHE A 366 14.40 -22.96 3.27
C PHE A 366 14.32 -21.63 2.44
N MET A 367 13.67 -21.61 1.26
CA MET A 367 14.11 -20.86 0.05
C MET A 367 12.92 -20.26 -0.84
N LEU A 368 12.79 -18.92 -1.17
CA LEU A 368 11.53 -18.15 -1.65
C LEU A 368 11.69 -16.75 -2.46
N ALA A 369 10.64 -16.06 -3.07
CA ALA A 369 10.77 -14.85 -4.00
C ALA A 369 9.64 -13.77 -4.58
N SER A 370 8.55 -13.14 -4.00
CA SER A 370 7.65 -12.04 -4.65
C SER A 370 6.74 -10.99 -3.81
N GLY A 371 5.94 -10.02 -4.38
CA GLY A 371 5.11 -8.92 -3.65
C GLY A 371 3.87 -8.14 -4.33
N VAL A 372 3.13 -7.18 -3.64
CA VAL A 372 1.82 -6.43 -3.99
C VAL A 372 1.62 -4.92 -3.43
N PHE A 373 0.60 -4.48 -2.57
CA PHE A 373 0.58 -3.36 -1.52
C PHE A 373 -0.77 -3.05 -0.70
N ILE A 374 -0.87 -1.91 0.07
CA ILE A 374 -1.90 -1.39 1.10
C ILE A 374 -3.32 -0.97 0.57
N HIS A 375 -4.32 -0.39 1.33
CA HIS A 375 -5.76 -0.16 0.89
C HIS A 375 -6.77 0.91 1.48
N ASN A 376 -7.98 0.97 0.85
CA ASN A 376 -9.37 1.45 1.19
C ASN A 376 -9.83 2.91 0.89
N CYS A 377 -11.05 3.13 0.33
CA CYS A 377 -11.57 4.48 -0.05
C CYS A 377 -13.12 4.61 -0.08
N SER A 378 -13.65 5.85 -0.08
CA SER A 378 -15.07 6.19 -0.33
C SER A 378 -15.41 6.62 -1.77
N PHE A 379 -14.40 6.93 -2.60
CA PHE A 379 -14.50 7.16 -4.05
C PHE A 379 -14.15 5.89 -4.84
N ASP A 380 -14.36 5.92 -6.16
CA ASP A 380 -13.86 4.95 -7.13
C ASP A 380 -12.98 5.61 -8.21
N CYS A 381 -11.86 6.23 -7.82
CA CYS A 381 -10.94 6.88 -8.76
C CYS A 381 -10.35 5.87 -9.76
N LEU A 382 -10.58 6.05 -11.07
CA LEU A 382 -10.03 5.21 -12.15
C LEU A 382 -8.52 5.44 -12.36
N PHE A 383 -8.03 6.61 -11.95
CA PHE A 383 -6.63 7.02 -11.93
C PHE A 383 -5.89 6.69 -10.61
N CYS A 384 -6.50 5.91 -9.70
CA CYS A 384 -5.96 5.79 -8.35
C CYS A 384 -4.58 5.12 -8.34
N GLN A 385 -3.54 5.85 -7.91
CA GLN A 385 -2.22 5.25 -7.67
C GLN A 385 -2.30 4.17 -6.59
N ASN A 386 -3.17 4.43 -5.62
CA ASN A 386 -3.57 3.53 -4.56
C ASN A 386 -4.85 2.79 -4.98
N TRP A 387 -4.74 1.90 -5.99
CA TRP A 387 -5.86 1.08 -6.49
C TRP A 387 -5.90 -0.37 -5.97
N HIS A 388 -4.76 -1.05 -5.89
CA HIS A 388 -4.66 -2.48 -5.56
C HIS A 388 -5.23 -2.71 -4.16
N TYR A 389 -4.87 -1.81 -3.24
CA TYR A 389 -5.69 -0.85 -2.50
C TYR A 389 -7.24 -0.87 -2.43
N ARG A 390 -7.95 -1.92 -2.87
CA ARG A 390 -9.34 -2.21 -2.46
C ARG A 390 -9.57 -3.57 -1.78
N ALA A 391 -8.67 -4.53 -1.97
CA ALA A 391 -8.80 -5.85 -1.34
C ALA A 391 -8.87 -5.88 0.22
N LEU A 392 -8.52 -4.86 1.03
CA LEU A 392 -8.80 -4.92 2.49
C LEU A 392 -10.29 -4.85 2.79
N SER A 393 -11.05 -4.02 2.07
CA SER A 393 -12.51 -4.05 2.12
C SER A 393 -13.06 -5.47 1.90
N SER A 394 -12.35 -6.29 1.12
CA SER A 394 -12.70 -7.69 0.82
C SER A 394 -12.16 -8.70 1.83
N ARG A 395 -11.09 -8.37 2.58
CA ARG A 395 -10.29 -9.30 3.42
C ARG A 395 -10.39 -9.01 4.93
N LEU A 396 -10.78 -7.81 5.32
CA LEU A 396 -11.14 -7.39 6.69
C LEU A 396 -10.05 -7.62 7.77
N GLN A 397 -8.78 -7.67 7.36
CA GLN A 397 -7.58 -7.85 8.18
C GLN A 397 -6.39 -7.17 7.47
N PRO A 398 -5.41 -6.57 8.17
CA PRO A 398 -5.22 -6.57 9.62
C PRO A 398 -6.19 -5.63 10.36
N VAL A 399 -6.41 -5.90 11.65
CA VAL A 399 -7.25 -5.10 12.55
C VAL A 399 -6.40 -4.50 13.68
N ILE A 400 -6.65 -3.23 14.02
CA ILE A 400 -6.20 -2.57 15.24
C ILE A 400 -7.41 -1.99 16.00
N SER A 401 -7.23 -1.64 17.28
CA SER A 401 -8.15 -0.74 17.99
C SER A 401 -7.59 0.69 18.09
N ALA A 402 -8.47 1.66 18.32
CA ALA A 402 -8.14 3.07 18.45
C ALA A 402 -7.15 3.33 19.59
N GLU A 403 -7.27 2.60 20.69
CA GLU A 403 -6.37 2.63 21.85
C GLU A 403 -4.98 2.12 21.47
N SER A 404 -4.92 0.98 20.75
CA SER A 404 -3.66 0.35 20.31
C SER A 404 -2.93 1.21 19.27
N LEU A 405 -3.65 1.93 18.41
CA LEU A 405 -3.07 2.93 17.52
C LEU A 405 -2.66 4.22 18.25
N ALA A 406 -3.49 4.76 19.14
CA ALA A 406 -3.17 5.96 19.92
C ALA A 406 -1.93 5.76 20.79
N ALA A 407 -1.75 4.55 21.35
CA ALA A 407 -0.55 4.15 22.08
C ALA A 407 0.75 4.18 21.25
N LYS A 408 0.68 4.28 19.91
CA LYS A 408 1.85 4.49 19.05
C LYS A 408 2.32 5.95 19.03
N SER A 409 1.50 6.89 19.50
CA SER A 409 1.84 8.33 19.60
C SER A 409 2.74 8.62 20.81
N HIS A 410 3.97 8.11 20.79
CA HIS A 410 4.96 8.31 21.85
C HIS A 410 5.65 9.69 21.79
N ALA A 411 6.56 9.98 22.72
CA ALA A 411 7.15 11.32 22.90
C ALA A 411 7.86 11.96 21.68
N ARG A 412 8.24 11.18 20.65
CA ARG A 412 8.80 11.71 19.37
C ARG A 412 7.79 11.77 18.22
N VAL A 413 6.54 11.36 18.46
CA VAL A 413 5.42 11.60 17.55
C VAL A 413 4.81 12.95 17.88
N SER A 414 4.90 13.90 16.95
CA SER A 414 4.37 15.26 17.12
C SER A 414 3.15 15.55 16.23
N CYS A 415 2.80 14.66 15.31
CA CYS A 415 1.45 14.63 14.73
C CYS A 415 1.00 13.23 14.31
N ILE A 416 -0.32 13.02 14.24
CA ILE A 416 -0.94 11.85 13.61
C ILE A 416 -1.53 12.29 12.27
N CYS A 417 -1.22 11.55 11.20
CA CYS A 417 -1.67 11.85 9.85
C CYS A 417 -2.46 10.66 9.30
N TYR A 418 -3.75 10.85 8.98
CA TYR A 418 -4.58 9.81 8.36
C TYR A 418 -4.61 9.98 6.84
N PHE A 419 -4.03 9.05 6.07
CA PHE A 419 -3.89 9.17 4.62
C PHE A 419 -3.77 7.83 3.87
N GLY A 420 -3.27 7.88 2.63
CA GLY A 420 -3.07 6.75 1.72
C GLY A 420 -4.34 6.32 0.98
N GLY A 421 -5.38 5.96 1.72
CA GLY A 421 -6.70 5.65 1.19
C GLY A 421 -7.61 6.90 1.17
N ASP A 422 -8.71 6.81 1.89
CA ASP A 422 -9.47 7.96 2.40
C ASP A 422 -10.03 7.57 3.79
N PRO A 423 -9.91 8.40 4.83
CA PRO A 423 -10.38 8.07 6.18
C PRO A 423 -11.90 8.06 6.32
N SER A 424 -12.66 8.67 5.39
CA SER A 424 -14.12 8.82 5.47
C SER A 424 -14.91 7.55 5.83
N PRO A 425 -14.59 6.33 5.33
CA PRO A 425 -15.30 5.11 5.70
C PRO A 425 -15.02 4.60 7.13
N GLN A 426 -14.02 5.14 7.83
CA GLN A 426 -13.54 4.66 9.13
C GLN A 426 -13.40 5.79 10.17
N MET A 427 -14.09 6.92 9.97
CA MET A 427 -14.04 8.09 10.87
C MET A 427 -14.28 7.79 12.36
N PRO A 428 -15.21 6.92 12.79
CA PRO A 428 -15.38 6.65 14.23
C PRO A 428 -14.11 6.09 14.90
N HIS A 429 -13.36 5.22 14.20
CA HIS A 429 -12.05 4.75 14.67
C HIS A 429 -11.02 5.88 14.71
N ALA A 430 -10.89 6.64 13.62
CA ALA A 430 -9.85 7.67 13.48
C ALA A 430 -10.08 8.87 14.42
N LEU A 431 -11.34 9.27 14.65
CA LEU A 431 -11.70 10.27 15.65
C LEU A 431 -11.37 9.78 17.06
N ARG A 432 -11.79 8.55 17.43
CA ARG A 432 -11.49 8.01 18.77
C ARG A 432 -9.98 7.83 19.01
N THR A 433 -9.23 7.40 18.00
CA THR A 433 -7.76 7.35 18.05
C THR A 433 -7.17 8.73 18.36
N SER A 434 -7.65 9.75 17.66
CA SER A 434 -7.19 11.14 17.80
C SER A 434 -7.51 11.70 19.18
N GLU A 435 -8.71 11.41 19.69
CA GLU A 435 -9.19 11.84 21.01
C GLU A 435 -8.33 11.23 22.13
N ILE A 436 -8.10 9.91 22.12
CA ILE A 436 -7.23 9.22 23.10
C ILE A 436 -5.80 9.77 23.04
N ALA A 437 -5.26 9.97 21.82
CA ALA A 437 -3.89 10.43 21.66
C ALA A 437 -3.69 11.89 22.09
N LEU A 438 -4.69 12.77 21.88
CA LEU A 438 -4.67 14.16 22.36
C LEU A 438 -4.86 14.25 23.88
N GLU A 439 -5.75 13.46 24.45
CA GLU A 439 -5.96 13.35 25.90
C GLU A 439 -4.65 12.96 26.60
N LYS A 440 -4.02 11.87 26.15
CA LYS A 440 -2.70 11.45 26.64
C LYS A 440 -1.60 12.49 26.38
N ALA A 441 -1.54 13.11 25.19
CA ALA A 441 -0.53 14.13 24.91
C ALA A 441 -0.66 15.34 25.84
N LYS A 442 -1.89 15.73 26.20
CA LYS A 442 -2.18 16.80 27.17
C LYS A 442 -1.72 16.43 28.58
N GLU A 443 -1.94 15.19 29.02
CA GLU A 443 -1.40 14.67 30.30
C GLU A 443 0.13 14.66 30.32
N GLU A 444 0.76 14.27 29.21
CA GLU A 444 2.22 14.26 29.03
C GLU A 444 2.82 15.68 28.80
N GLY A 445 2.02 16.73 28.75
CA GLY A 445 2.48 18.11 28.48
C GLY A 445 3.05 18.32 27.07
N ARG A 446 2.62 17.52 26.09
CA ARG A 446 3.18 17.45 24.73
C ARG A 446 2.30 18.11 23.67
N LEU A 447 2.97 18.67 22.66
CA LEU A 447 2.32 19.06 21.41
C LEU A 447 2.09 17.82 20.54
N LEU A 448 0.83 17.57 20.20
CA LEU A 448 0.43 16.55 19.23
C LEU A 448 -0.63 17.14 18.30
N ARG A 449 -0.33 17.26 17.01
CA ARG A 449 -1.30 17.74 16.00
C ARG A 449 -2.05 16.57 15.36
N ILE A 450 -3.32 16.78 15.00
CA ILE A 450 -4.12 15.81 14.25
C ILE A 450 -4.34 16.33 12.82
N CYS A 451 -3.93 15.54 11.82
CA CYS A 451 -3.97 15.90 10.41
C CYS A 451 -4.71 14.85 9.57
N TRP A 452 -5.38 15.30 8.51
CA TRP A 452 -6.22 14.45 7.66
C TRP A 452 -5.90 14.71 6.20
N GLU A 453 -5.69 13.66 5.40
CA GLU A 453 -5.76 13.74 3.95
C GLU A 453 -6.96 12.91 3.47
N SER A 454 -7.94 13.56 2.84
CA SER A 454 -9.22 12.94 2.48
C SER A 454 -9.73 13.50 1.16
N ASN A 455 -10.62 12.76 0.49
CA ASN A 455 -11.42 13.29 -0.61
C ASN A 455 -12.61 14.16 -0.12
N GLY A 456 -12.74 14.38 1.19
CA GLY A 456 -13.78 15.21 1.79
C GLY A 456 -15.17 14.59 1.84
N TYR A 457 -15.32 13.29 1.58
CA TYR A 457 -16.63 12.66 1.40
C TYR A 457 -17.23 12.03 2.66
N MET A 458 -16.70 12.36 3.85
CA MET A 458 -17.25 11.93 5.14
C MET A 458 -18.56 12.63 5.50
N ASN A 459 -19.34 12.05 6.41
CA ASN A 459 -20.52 12.69 6.96
C ASN A 459 -20.15 14.02 7.63
N GLU A 460 -20.94 15.06 7.39
CA GLU A 460 -20.88 16.41 7.97
C GLU A 460 -20.47 16.46 9.45
N ALA A 461 -21.06 15.62 10.32
CA ALA A 461 -20.74 15.58 11.75
C ALA A 461 -19.33 15.01 12.04
N PHE A 462 -18.79 14.17 11.16
CA PHE A 462 -17.39 13.72 11.21
C PHE A 462 -16.45 14.73 10.55
N THR A 463 -16.90 15.43 9.48
CA THR A 463 -16.19 16.55 8.86
C THR A 463 -15.87 17.62 9.91
N GLU A 464 -16.88 18.06 10.66
CA GLU A 464 -16.68 19.09 11.69
C GLU A 464 -15.81 18.60 12.85
N ARG A 465 -15.98 17.36 13.32
CA ARG A 465 -15.12 16.81 14.38
C ARG A 465 -13.66 16.70 13.93
N ALA A 466 -13.40 16.23 12.71
CA ALA A 466 -12.06 16.16 12.15
C ALA A 466 -11.42 17.55 12.05
N ALA A 467 -12.16 18.52 11.52
CA ALA A 467 -11.72 19.91 11.40
C ALA A 467 -11.47 20.57 12.76
N ARG A 468 -12.33 20.34 13.76
CA ARG A 468 -12.15 20.86 15.12
C ARG A 468 -10.91 20.27 15.80
N LEU A 469 -10.70 18.96 15.73
CA LEU A 469 -9.50 18.31 16.27
C LEU A 469 -8.22 18.83 15.61
N SER A 470 -8.23 19.08 14.29
CA SER A 470 -7.12 19.78 13.63
C SER A 470 -6.98 21.21 14.12
N PHE A 471 -8.08 21.99 14.13
CA PHE A 471 -8.14 23.40 14.54
C PHE A 471 -7.49 23.61 15.91
N GLU A 472 -7.97 22.91 16.93
CA GLU A 472 -7.52 22.98 18.32
C GLU A 472 -6.06 22.55 18.47
N SER A 473 -5.66 21.44 17.84
CA SER A 473 -4.33 20.84 18.01
C SER A 473 -3.21 21.52 17.21
N GLY A 474 -3.52 22.40 16.26
CA GLY A 474 -2.54 22.98 15.32
C GLY A 474 -2.27 22.15 14.07
N GLY A 475 -3.09 21.12 13.81
CA GLY A 475 -3.02 20.30 12.60
C GLY A 475 -3.75 20.90 11.40
N THR A 476 -3.83 20.13 10.32
CA THR A 476 -4.39 20.56 9.03
C THR A 476 -5.28 19.47 8.41
N VAL A 477 -6.40 19.90 7.84
CA VAL A 477 -7.27 19.12 6.96
C VAL A 477 -6.89 19.42 5.50
N LYS A 478 -6.48 18.39 4.75
CA LYS A 478 -6.21 18.47 3.30
C LYS A 478 -7.31 17.76 2.52
N PHE A 479 -8.04 18.50 1.69
CA PHE A 479 -9.05 17.94 0.80
C PHE A 479 -8.50 17.76 -0.62
N ASP A 480 -8.63 16.55 -1.12
CA ASP A 480 -8.31 16.17 -2.50
C ASP A 480 -9.49 16.48 -3.44
N ILE A 481 -9.65 17.76 -3.79
CA ILE A 481 -10.66 18.22 -4.77
C ILE A 481 -10.22 17.75 -6.17
N LYS A 482 -10.86 16.69 -6.67
CA LYS A 482 -10.46 16.05 -7.92
C LYS A 482 -10.94 16.79 -9.18
N THR A 483 -12.11 17.43 -9.11
CA THR A 483 -12.77 18.18 -10.19
C THR A 483 -13.70 19.24 -9.58
N PHE A 484 -14.09 20.25 -10.37
CA PHE A 484 -15.22 21.14 -10.06
C PHE A 484 -16.49 20.69 -10.81
N ASN A 485 -16.36 20.22 -12.04
CA ASN A 485 -17.46 19.67 -12.82
C ASN A 485 -17.95 18.33 -12.22
N GLU A 486 -19.23 18.27 -11.83
CA GLU A 486 -19.80 17.09 -11.16
C GLU A 486 -19.81 15.84 -12.05
N THR A 487 -20.18 15.98 -13.33
CA THR A 487 -20.18 14.89 -14.31
C THR A 487 -18.78 14.32 -14.47
N LEU A 488 -17.76 15.18 -14.57
CA LEU A 488 -16.36 14.76 -14.63
C LEU A 488 -15.94 14.03 -13.34
N ASN A 489 -16.40 14.46 -12.15
CA ASN A 489 -16.15 13.68 -10.92
C ASN A 489 -16.81 12.31 -10.98
N GLN A 490 -18.05 12.22 -11.44
CA GLN A 490 -18.77 10.96 -11.54
C GLN A 490 -18.11 10.02 -12.57
N VAL A 491 -17.57 10.55 -13.66
CA VAL A 491 -16.90 9.81 -14.74
C VAL A 491 -15.48 9.36 -14.36
N LEU A 492 -14.77 10.09 -13.49
CA LEU A 492 -13.40 9.75 -13.06
C LEU A 492 -13.35 9.04 -11.69
N CYS A 493 -14.34 9.26 -10.83
CA CYS A 493 -14.35 8.86 -9.42
C CYS A 493 -15.64 8.09 -8.99
N GLY A 494 -16.60 7.87 -9.88
CA GLY A 494 -17.81 7.05 -9.64
C GLY A 494 -18.86 7.69 -8.72
N VAL A 495 -18.65 8.92 -8.24
CA VAL A 495 -19.54 9.63 -7.30
C VAL A 495 -19.52 11.15 -7.56
N SER A 496 -20.51 11.87 -7.04
CA SER A 496 -20.58 13.35 -7.10
C SER A 496 -19.44 14.01 -6.30
N ASN A 497 -19.02 15.22 -6.69
CA ASN A 497 -18.14 16.08 -5.89
C ASN A 497 -18.90 17.07 -4.99
N LYS A 498 -20.22 17.29 -5.18
CA LYS A 498 -20.99 18.30 -4.43
C LYS A 498 -20.83 18.18 -2.90
N PRO A 499 -20.90 16.97 -2.29
CA PRO A 499 -20.63 16.82 -0.86
C PRO A 499 -19.20 17.15 -0.43
N THR A 500 -18.19 16.93 -1.28
CA THR A 500 -16.78 17.32 -1.01
C THR A 500 -16.65 18.84 -0.98
N LEU A 501 -17.21 19.53 -1.98
CA LEU A 501 -17.19 20.99 -2.08
C LEU A 501 -17.96 21.63 -0.91
N GLU A 502 -19.13 21.10 -0.56
CA GLU A 502 -19.94 21.60 0.55
C GLU A 502 -19.26 21.36 1.92
N ASN A 503 -18.68 20.17 2.15
CA ASN A 503 -17.86 19.91 3.34
C ASN A 503 -16.64 20.86 3.40
N PHE A 504 -15.99 21.14 2.27
CA PHE A 504 -14.85 22.07 2.21
C PHE A 504 -15.25 23.49 2.58
N ARG A 505 -16.32 24.00 1.94
CA ARG A 505 -16.90 25.33 2.18
C ARG A 505 -17.20 25.53 3.67
N ARG A 506 -17.87 24.55 4.29
CA ARG A 506 -18.21 24.56 5.72
C ARG A 506 -17.00 24.58 6.66
N ILE A 507 -15.92 23.85 6.36
CA ILE A 507 -14.68 23.96 7.16
C ILE A 507 -14.06 25.34 6.97
N GLY A 508 -14.02 25.83 5.73
CA GLY A 508 -13.42 27.11 5.38
C GLY A 508 -14.08 28.29 6.10
N GLU A 509 -15.40 28.44 5.93
CA GLU A 509 -16.21 29.48 6.57
C GLU A 509 -16.15 29.43 8.11
N LYS A 510 -16.06 28.24 8.71
CA LYS A 510 -16.15 28.06 10.17
C LYS A 510 -14.81 28.08 10.92
N PHE A 511 -13.70 27.70 10.26
CA PHE A 511 -12.42 27.50 10.95
C PHE A 511 -11.22 28.20 10.30
N PHE A 512 -11.26 28.56 9.00
CA PHE A 512 -10.05 29.01 8.30
C PHE A 512 -9.53 30.36 8.80
N ARG A 513 -10.41 31.37 8.88
CA ARG A 513 -10.02 32.73 9.35
C ARG A 513 -9.67 32.75 10.84
N GLU A 514 -10.24 31.84 11.63
CA GLU A 514 -9.93 31.66 13.05
C GLU A 514 -8.51 31.11 13.29
N ARG A 515 -7.89 30.43 12.31
CA ARG A 515 -6.47 30.05 12.35
C ARG A 515 -5.84 29.97 10.95
N LEU A 516 -5.26 31.10 10.55
CA LEU A 516 -4.46 31.22 9.32
C LEU A 516 -3.06 30.59 9.44
N GLU A 517 -2.43 30.60 10.63
CA GLU A 517 -1.07 30.06 10.83
C GLU A 517 -0.99 29.03 11.99
N PRO A 518 -0.47 27.80 11.73
CA PRO A 518 -0.44 27.18 10.41
C PRO A 518 -1.88 27.09 9.84
N PRO A 519 -2.09 26.96 8.53
CA PRO A 519 -3.44 26.91 7.97
C PRO A 519 -4.16 25.60 8.37
N VAL A 520 -5.41 25.71 8.85
CA VAL A 520 -6.23 24.55 9.23
C VAL A 520 -6.82 23.80 8.03
N LEU A 521 -6.98 24.45 6.88
CA LEU A 521 -7.57 23.87 5.67
C LEU A 521 -6.71 24.15 4.44
N THR A 522 -6.63 23.18 3.52
CA THR A 522 -5.86 23.25 2.26
C THR A 522 -6.46 22.29 1.23
N ALA A 523 -6.25 22.56 -0.06
CA ALA A 523 -6.73 21.74 -1.17
C ALA A 523 -5.60 21.15 -2.03
N SER A 524 -5.85 20.00 -2.66
CA SER A 524 -5.00 19.47 -3.74
C SER A 524 -5.80 18.88 -4.90
N THR A 525 -5.31 19.08 -6.12
CA THR A 525 -5.90 18.57 -7.37
C THR A 525 -4.83 17.87 -8.20
N LEU A 526 -5.17 16.74 -8.84
CA LEU A 526 -4.24 15.95 -9.66
C LEU A 526 -4.44 16.30 -11.14
N LEU A 527 -3.39 16.74 -11.83
CA LEU A 527 -3.47 17.25 -13.20
C LEU A 527 -3.44 16.13 -14.25
N ILE A 528 -4.54 15.39 -14.37
CA ILE A 528 -4.68 14.25 -15.31
C ILE A 528 -4.76 14.78 -16.75
N PRO A 529 -3.80 14.46 -17.65
CA PRO A 529 -3.78 14.98 -19.01
C PRO A 529 -5.01 14.58 -19.81
N GLY A 530 -5.63 15.53 -20.50
CA GLY A 530 -6.85 15.31 -21.29
C GLY A 530 -8.15 15.28 -20.49
N TYR A 531 -8.10 15.48 -19.17
CA TYR A 531 -9.27 15.47 -18.29
C TYR A 531 -9.31 16.64 -17.30
N ILE A 532 -8.17 17.02 -16.71
CA ILE A 532 -8.06 18.15 -15.79
C ILE A 532 -7.23 19.24 -16.48
N ASP A 533 -7.93 20.26 -16.97
CA ASP A 533 -7.38 21.39 -17.72
C ASP A 533 -7.36 22.70 -16.90
N ALA A 534 -6.88 23.77 -17.52
CA ALA A 534 -6.81 25.09 -16.89
C ALA A 534 -8.19 25.70 -16.62
N GLU A 535 -9.24 25.29 -17.34
CA GLU A 535 -10.62 25.67 -17.03
C GLU A 535 -11.08 25.02 -15.71
N GLU A 536 -10.91 23.70 -15.59
CA GLU A 536 -11.26 22.91 -14.42
C GLU A 536 -10.52 23.42 -13.16
N VAL A 537 -9.22 23.68 -13.28
CA VAL A 537 -8.40 24.21 -12.18
C VAL A 537 -8.76 25.66 -11.86
N GLY A 538 -9.08 26.49 -12.86
CA GLY A 538 -9.57 27.85 -12.65
C GLY A 538 -10.89 27.88 -11.88
N GLN A 539 -11.81 26.95 -12.18
CA GLN A 539 -13.08 26.80 -11.45
C GLN A 539 -12.87 26.36 -10.00
N ILE A 540 -11.99 25.37 -9.73
CA ILE A 540 -11.62 24.98 -8.37
C ILE A 540 -11.00 26.16 -7.62
N ALA A 541 -10.01 26.84 -8.22
CA ALA A 541 -9.32 27.95 -7.59
C ALA A 541 -10.25 29.14 -7.28
N ASN A 542 -11.19 29.44 -8.17
CA ASN A 542 -12.21 30.46 -7.95
C ASN A 542 -13.12 30.11 -6.76
N PHE A 543 -13.55 28.86 -6.65
CA PHE A 543 -14.32 28.37 -5.50
C PHE A 543 -13.52 28.46 -4.18
N LEU A 544 -12.23 28.17 -4.20
CA LEU A 544 -11.35 28.32 -3.03
C LEU A 544 -11.20 29.81 -2.64
N ALA A 545 -10.96 30.70 -3.60
CA ALA A 545 -10.77 32.12 -3.36
C ALA A 545 -12.05 32.82 -2.86
N HIS A 546 -13.25 32.34 -3.25
CA HIS A 546 -14.53 32.81 -2.72
C HIS A 546 -14.70 32.52 -1.21
N ILE A 547 -14.01 31.50 -0.69
CA ILE A 547 -13.96 31.21 0.74
C ILE A 547 -12.87 32.07 1.39
N ASP A 548 -11.62 31.95 0.91
CA ASP A 548 -10.52 32.82 1.30
C ASP A 548 -9.34 32.70 0.33
N SER A 549 -8.80 33.83 -0.14
CA SER A 549 -7.66 33.88 -1.10
C SER A 549 -6.38 33.22 -0.57
N LYS A 550 -6.27 33.06 0.76
CA LYS A 550 -5.08 32.52 1.43
C LYS A 550 -5.09 31.00 1.58
N ILE A 551 -6.17 30.30 1.18
CA ILE A 551 -6.25 28.83 1.25
C ILE A 551 -5.12 28.22 0.41
N PRO A 552 -4.18 27.45 1.00
CA PRO A 552 -3.09 26.86 0.23
C PRO A 552 -3.60 25.79 -0.73
N TYR A 553 -3.16 25.85 -1.98
CA TYR A 553 -3.58 24.95 -3.05
C TYR A 553 -2.35 24.33 -3.73
N THR A 554 -2.28 22.99 -3.74
CA THR A 554 -1.21 22.26 -4.44
C THR A 554 -1.75 21.47 -5.64
N LEU A 555 -1.32 21.88 -6.83
CA LEU A 555 -1.50 21.13 -8.06
C LEU A 555 -0.48 19.98 -8.10
N LEU A 556 -0.93 18.75 -8.36
CA LEU A 556 -0.07 17.57 -8.34
C LEU A 556 0.08 17.00 -9.76
N ALA A 557 1.32 16.66 -10.13
CA ALA A 557 1.60 15.94 -11.36
C ALA A 557 1.02 14.52 -11.31
N PHE A 558 0.31 14.15 -12.36
CA PHE A 558 -0.23 12.81 -12.60
C PHE A 558 0.86 11.85 -13.07
N TYR A 559 0.82 10.64 -12.54
CA TYR A 559 1.60 9.50 -13.01
C TYR A 559 0.64 8.34 -13.36
N PRO A 560 0.74 7.74 -14.56
CA PRO A 560 -0.21 6.73 -15.05
C PRO A 560 -0.32 5.51 -14.14
N GLN A 561 -1.55 5.20 -13.71
CA GLN A 561 -1.86 4.08 -12.82
C GLN A 561 -3.28 3.55 -13.05
N TYR A 562 -3.47 2.30 -12.59
CA TYR A 562 -4.75 1.60 -12.54
C TYR A 562 -5.48 1.42 -13.87
N ILE A 563 -6.67 2.01 -14.07
CA ILE A 563 -7.43 1.93 -15.32
C ILE A 563 -6.89 2.95 -16.33
N MET A 564 -6.36 4.07 -15.85
CA MET A 564 -5.79 5.16 -16.66
C MET A 564 -4.26 5.05 -16.75
N TYR A 565 -3.76 3.83 -16.92
CA TYR A 565 -2.32 3.51 -16.98
C TYR A 565 -1.68 3.83 -18.34
N ASP A 566 -2.49 4.15 -19.34
CA ASP A 566 -2.14 4.29 -20.75
C ASP A 566 -1.92 5.75 -21.21
N LEU A 567 -2.27 6.71 -20.34
CA LEU A 567 -2.05 8.14 -20.54
C LEU A 567 -0.57 8.55 -20.36
N PRO A 568 -0.15 9.74 -20.82
CA PRO A 568 1.13 10.33 -20.44
C PRO A 568 1.12 10.87 -18.98
N THR A 569 2.28 11.27 -18.46
CA THR A 569 2.35 12.13 -17.26
C THR A 569 1.88 13.56 -17.59
N THR A 570 1.62 14.38 -16.57
CA THR A 570 1.38 15.82 -16.77
C THR A 570 2.57 16.47 -17.48
N SER A 571 2.32 17.21 -18.55
CA SER A 571 3.35 18.01 -19.20
C SER A 571 3.64 19.29 -18.41
N ARG A 572 4.86 19.83 -18.55
CA ARG A 572 5.24 21.12 -17.98
C ARG A 572 4.30 22.24 -18.42
N GLN A 573 3.89 22.24 -19.69
CA GLN A 573 2.94 23.22 -20.23
C GLN A 573 1.62 23.21 -19.43
N LEU A 574 0.92 22.07 -19.36
CA LEU A 574 -0.35 21.94 -18.66
C LEU A 574 -0.22 22.32 -17.17
N ALA A 575 0.88 21.95 -16.53
CA ALA A 575 1.12 22.29 -15.13
C ALA A 575 1.26 23.81 -14.88
N HIS A 576 1.88 24.56 -15.81
CA HIS A 576 2.00 26.01 -15.70
C HIS A 576 0.71 26.74 -16.14
N GLU A 577 0.01 26.25 -17.16
CA GLU A 577 -1.31 26.79 -17.56
C GLU A 577 -2.31 26.70 -16.41
N CYS A 578 -2.37 25.55 -15.73
CA CYS A 578 -3.19 25.38 -14.53
C CYS A 578 -2.73 26.24 -13.34
N LEU A 579 -1.42 26.47 -13.17
CA LEU A 579 -0.88 27.36 -12.12
C LEU A 579 -1.30 28.82 -12.34
N GLU A 580 -1.16 29.33 -13.58
CA GLU A 580 -1.55 30.71 -13.89
C GLU A 580 -3.08 30.89 -13.88
N ALA A 581 -3.86 29.88 -14.28
CA ALA A 581 -5.31 29.90 -14.11
C ALA A 581 -5.72 30.00 -12.62
N ALA A 582 -5.05 29.25 -11.73
CA ALA A 582 -5.32 29.29 -10.31
C ALA A 582 -4.94 30.63 -9.64
N LYS A 583 -3.80 31.23 -10.03
CA LYS A 583 -3.42 32.59 -9.61
C LYS A 583 -4.41 33.64 -10.12
N LYS A 584 -4.80 33.56 -11.40
CA LYS A 584 -5.76 34.49 -12.03
C LYS A 584 -7.14 34.44 -11.37
N ALA A 585 -7.51 33.31 -10.78
CA ALA A 585 -8.71 33.16 -9.96
C ALA A 585 -8.62 33.77 -8.54
N GLY A 586 -7.48 34.38 -8.17
CA GLY A 586 -7.33 35.14 -6.93
C GLY A 586 -6.70 34.40 -5.74
N LEU A 587 -6.13 33.20 -5.94
CA LEU A 587 -5.41 32.50 -4.88
C LEU A 587 -3.97 33.01 -4.71
N GLU A 588 -3.63 33.38 -3.47
CA GLU A 588 -2.29 33.85 -3.07
C GLU A 588 -1.29 32.68 -2.97
N GLN A 589 -1.74 31.51 -2.51
CA GLN A 589 -0.88 30.40 -2.09
C GLN A 589 -1.02 29.16 -2.98
N VAL A 590 -0.63 29.26 -4.26
CA VAL A 590 -0.67 28.14 -5.22
C VAL A 590 0.72 27.64 -5.58
N ARG A 591 0.91 26.31 -5.62
CA ARG A 591 2.13 25.67 -6.15
C ARG A 591 1.87 24.45 -7.01
N ILE A 592 2.87 24.06 -7.80
CA ILE A 592 2.97 22.73 -8.42
C ILE A 592 3.84 21.85 -7.51
N GLY A 593 3.28 20.73 -7.03
CA GLY A 593 3.99 19.67 -6.32
C GLY A 593 4.66 18.67 -7.27
N ASN A 594 5.38 17.69 -6.71
CA ASN A 594 5.95 16.53 -7.41
C ASN A 594 6.52 16.77 -8.85
N ILE A 595 7.18 17.92 -9.06
CA ILE A 595 7.65 18.46 -10.34
C ILE A 595 8.63 17.57 -11.13
N HIS A 596 9.17 16.54 -10.48
CA HIS A 596 10.04 15.52 -11.08
C HIS A 596 9.28 14.50 -11.94
N LEU A 597 7.94 14.48 -11.89
CA LEU A 597 7.09 13.65 -12.75
C LEU A 597 6.61 14.39 -14.02
N LEU A 598 6.90 15.69 -14.13
CA LEU A 598 6.48 16.50 -15.28
C LEU A 598 7.31 16.18 -16.52
N SER A 599 6.63 15.86 -17.63
CA SER A 599 7.21 15.73 -18.97
C SER A 599 7.52 17.09 -19.61
#